data_AF-A0A1H0EAW8-F1
#
_entry.id   AF-A0A1H0EAW8-F1
#
_cell.length_a   1.000
_cell.length_b   1.000
_cell.length_c   1.000
_cell.angle_alpha   90.00
_cell.angle_beta   90.00
_cell.angle_gamma   90.00
#
_symmetry.space_group_name_H-M   'P 1'
#
loop_
_entity.id
_entity.type
_entity.pdbx_description
1 polymer ?
#
loop_
_entity_poly.entity_id
_entity_poly.type
_entity_poly.pdbx_seq_one_letter_code
_entity_poly.pdbx_strand_id
1 'polypeptide(L)'
;MRRAVIHDIVAMPVKVEVYRSAAKPRIARPRCLRALAEALRDGGCQQLVLDRNDAAVQSDRRVLHEAFGSGWDGTYDHLHDHEEPLLWLADAVSWCWNKGGQWREALAGVTLDVIELGD
;
A
#
# COMPACT_ATOMS: atom_id res chain seq x y z
N MET A 1 16.51 5.48 5.06
CA MET A 1 16.34 4.08 5.50
C MET A 1 17.68 3.53 6.00
N ARG A 2 17.69 2.79 7.12
CA ARG A 2 18.89 2.11 7.64
C ARG A 2 18.79 0.60 7.37
N ARG A 3 19.91 -0.08 7.13
CA ARG A 3 19.92 -1.55 6.85
C ARG A 3 19.29 -2.38 7.97
N ALA A 4 19.48 -1.99 9.23
CA ALA A 4 18.90 -2.68 10.38
C ALA A 4 17.36 -2.74 10.29
N VAL A 5 16.72 -1.65 9.87
CA VAL A 5 15.26 -1.59 9.72
C VAL A 5 14.76 -2.58 8.66
N ILE A 6 15.51 -2.79 7.58
CA ILE A 6 15.12 -3.72 6.50
C ILE A 6 15.21 -5.18 6.97
N HIS A 7 16.22 -5.49 7.79
CA HIS A 7 16.31 -6.81 8.40
C HIS A 7 15.07 -7.11 9.25
N ASP A 8 14.61 -6.12 10.03
CA ASP A 8 13.41 -6.28 10.86
C ASP A 8 12.17 -6.48 9.99
N ILE A 9 12.04 -5.76 8.87
CA ILE A 9 10.95 -5.96 7.90
C ILE A 9 10.97 -7.39 7.33
N VAL A 10 12.13 -7.90 6.94
CA VAL A 10 12.29 -9.25 6.36
C VAL A 10 11.90 -10.35 7.35
N ALA A 11 12.06 -10.09 8.66
CA ALA A 11 11.69 -11.03 9.70
C ALA A 11 10.18 -10.99 10.04
N MET A 12 9.43 -9.99 9.58
CA MET A 12 8.00 -9.89 9.83
C MET A 12 7.20 -10.83 8.91
N PRO A 13 6.11 -11.45 9.38
CA PRO A 13 5.24 -12.28 8.56
C PRO A 13 4.30 -11.41 7.70
N VAL A 14 4.87 -10.55 6.86
CA VAL A 14 4.13 -9.61 6.01
C VAL A 14 4.19 -10.02 4.54
N LYS A 15 3.05 -9.90 3.86
CA LYS A 15 2.98 -9.89 2.39
C LYS A 15 2.98 -8.44 1.93
N VAL A 16 3.75 -8.15 0.88
CA VAL A 16 3.79 -6.84 0.25
C VAL A 16 3.26 -6.93 -1.17
N GLU A 17 2.42 -5.96 -1.52
CA GLU A 17 1.99 -5.73 -2.90
C GLU A 17 2.33 -4.28 -3.30
N VAL A 18 3.03 -4.12 -4.42
CA VAL A 18 3.39 -2.81 -4.97
C VAL A 18 2.56 -2.54 -6.22
N TYR A 19 1.56 -1.67 -6.08
CA TYR A 19 0.70 -1.22 -7.18
C TYR A 19 1.36 -0.07 -7.93
N ARG A 20 1.71 -0.28 -9.20
CA ARG A 20 2.46 0.68 -10.02
C ARG A 20 1.63 1.14 -11.20
N SER A 21 1.68 2.44 -11.49
CA SER A 21 1.09 3.03 -12.68
C SER A 21 2.06 4.06 -13.27
N ALA A 22 2.15 4.11 -14.59
CA ALA A 22 2.93 5.13 -15.31
C ALA A 22 2.18 6.47 -15.44
N ALA A 23 0.89 6.50 -15.08
CA ALA A 23 0.05 7.69 -15.17
C ALA A 23 0.46 8.78 -14.16
N LYS A 24 0.01 10.01 -14.41
CA LYS A 24 0.20 11.13 -13.46
C LYS A 24 -0.49 10.82 -12.12
N PRO A 25 0.00 11.33 -10.97
CA PRO A 25 -0.52 11.00 -9.64
C PRO A 25 -2.05 11.14 -9.48
N ARG A 26 -2.66 12.16 -10.10
CA ARG A 26 -4.12 12.38 -10.07
C ARG A 26 -4.93 11.26 -10.73
N ILE A 27 -4.34 10.52 -11.66
CA ILE A 27 -4.94 9.38 -12.35
C ILE A 27 -4.46 8.06 -11.74
N ALA A 28 -3.17 7.97 -11.39
CA ALA A 28 -2.56 6.78 -10.82
C ALA A 28 -3.16 6.43 -9.46
N ARG A 29 -3.32 7.39 -8.53
CA ARG A 29 -3.85 7.13 -7.19
C ARG A 29 -5.24 6.45 -7.19
N PRO A 30 -6.27 6.99 -7.87
CA PRO A 30 -7.56 6.32 -7.89
C PRO A 30 -7.51 4.96 -8.60
N ARG A 31 -6.59 4.73 -9.56
CA ARG A 31 -6.41 3.40 -10.16
C ARG A 31 -5.81 2.40 -9.18
N CYS A 32 -4.74 2.80 -8.47
CA CYS A 32 -4.13 1.95 -7.44
C CYS A 32 -5.13 1.61 -6.34
N LEU A 33 -5.92 2.58 -5.86
CA LEU A 33 -6.92 2.33 -4.83
C LEU A 33 -8.05 1.40 -5.29
N ARG A 34 -8.48 1.48 -6.56
CA ARG A 34 -9.48 0.54 -7.10
C ARG A 34 -8.92 -0.87 -7.19
N ALA A 35 -7.73 -1.04 -7.76
CA ALA A 35 -7.08 -2.35 -7.86
C ALA A 35 -6.82 -2.96 -6.48
N LEU A 36 -6.37 -2.15 -5.51
CA LEU A 36 -6.23 -2.57 -4.12
C LEU A 36 -7.58 -3.02 -3.53
N ALA A 37 -8.64 -2.21 -3.68
CA ALA A 37 -9.95 -2.56 -3.16
C ALA A 37 -10.49 -3.87 -3.77
N GLU A 38 -10.30 -4.08 -5.08
CA GLU A 38 -10.64 -5.34 -5.75
C GLU A 38 -9.90 -6.54 -5.15
N ALA A 39 -8.58 -6.41 -4.94
CA ALA A 39 -7.78 -7.46 -4.31
C ALA A 39 -8.20 -7.77 -2.85
N LEU A 40 -8.60 -6.73 -2.09
CA LEU A 40 -9.00 -6.89 -0.70
C LEU A 40 -10.40 -7.52 -0.56
N ARG A 41 -11.32 -7.25 -1.49
CA ARG A 41 -12.69 -7.81 -1.49
C ARG A 41 -12.71 -9.33 -1.52
N ASP A 42 -11.84 -9.91 -2.31
CA ASP A 42 -11.74 -11.37 -2.47
C ASP A 42 -10.82 -12.01 -1.41
N GLY A 43 -10.21 -11.20 -0.55
CA GLY A 43 -9.30 -11.61 0.50
C GLY A 43 -9.93 -11.66 1.90
N GLY A 44 -9.10 -11.98 2.91
CA GLY A 44 -9.50 -11.99 4.33
C GLY A 44 -9.22 -10.68 5.07
N CYS A 45 -9.00 -9.58 4.36
CA CYS A 45 -8.67 -8.30 4.99
C CYS A 45 -9.89 -7.67 5.64
N GLN A 46 -9.81 -7.36 6.93
CA GLN A 46 -10.90 -6.75 7.70
C GLN A 46 -10.71 -5.25 7.95
N GLN A 47 -9.47 -4.75 7.79
CA GLN A 47 -9.13 -3.36 8.06
C GLN A 47 -8.06 -2.88 7.09
N LEU A 48 -8.36 -1.78 6.39
CA LEU A 48 -7.43 -1.04 5.55
C LEU A 48 -7.09 0.28 6.23
N VAL A 49 -5.83 0.50 6.58
CA VAL A 49 -5.36 1.80 7.07
C VAL A 49 -4.46 2.44 6.03
N LEU A 50 -4.77 3.67 5.66
CA LEU A 50 -3.96 4.50 4.76
C LEU A 50 -3.28 5.60 5.56
N ASP A 51 -2.04 5.93 5.19
CA ASP A 51 -1.39 7.11 5.75
C ASP A 51 -2.15 8.38 5.33
N ARG A 52 -2.44 9.20 6.33
CA ARG A 52 -3.32 10.35 6.18
C ARG A 52 -2.62 11.50 5.49
N ASN A 53 -3.10 11.79 4.28
CA ASN A 53 -2.87 13.03 3.57
C ASN A 53 -4.20 13.79 3.44
N ASP A 54 -4.39 14.86 4.22
CA ASP A 54 -5.66 15.59 4.31
C ASP A 54 -6.23 16.03 2.96
N ALA A 55 -5.37 16.41 2.01
CA ALA A 55 -5.81 16.81 0.67
C ALA A 55 -6.36 15.64 -0.17
N ALA A 56 -5.99 14.40 0.17
CA ALA A 56 -6.39 13.18 -0.54
C ALA A 56 -7.53 12.41 0.14
N VAL A 57 -7.75 12.60 1.45
CA VAL A 57 -8.74 11.83 2.24
C VAL A 57 -10.11 11.80 1.56
N GLN A 58 -10.65 12.94 1.16
CA GLN A 58 -11.99 12.99 0.55
C GLN A 58 -12.06 12.24 -0.78
N SER A 59 -11.05 12.39 -1.64
CA SER A 59 -11.01 11.69 -2.93
C SER A 59 -10.82 10.18 -2.75
N ASP A 60 -10.00 9.77 -1.79
CA ASP A 60 -9.74 8.36 -1.52
C ASP A 60 -10.99 7.67 -1.00
N ARG A 61 -11.68 8.28 -0.02
CA ARG A 61 -12.93 7.76 0.53
C ARG A 61 -13.97 7.55 -0.56
N ARG A 62 -14.09 8.50 -1.49
CA ARG A 62 -14.99 8.34 -2.64
C ARG A 62 -14.62 7.13 -3.50
N VAL A 63 -13.34 6.99 -3.87
CA VAL A 63 -12.87 5.88 -4.71
C VAL A 63 -13.06 4.54 -4.02
N LEU A 64 -12.69 4.44 -2.73
CA LEU A 64 -12.83 3.21 -1.94
C LEU A 64 -14.29 2.84 -1.74
N HIS A 65 -15.16 3.81 -1.43
CA HIS A 65 -16.60 3.57 -1.31
C HIS A 65 -17.19 3.03 -2.62
N GLU A 66 -16.85 3.64 -3.76
CA GLU A 66 -17.29 3.17 -5.08
C GLU A 66 -16.75 1.77 -5.41
N ALA A 67 -15.48 1.47 -5.08
CA ALA A 67 -14.82 0.21 -5.42
C ALA A 67 -15.24 -0.97 -4.53
N PHE A 68 -15.38 -0.74 -3.22
CA PHE A 68 -15.85 -1.75 -2.28
C PHE A 68 -17.34 -2.05 -2.50
N GLY A 69 -18.16 -1.02 -2.74
CA GLY A 69 -19.61 -1.16 -2.82
C GLY A 69 -20.16 -1.89 -1.59
N SER A 70 -21.05 -2.86 -1.81
CA SER A 70 -21.52 -3.79 -0.77
C SER A 70 -20.73 -5.10 -0.70
N GLY A 71 -19.59 -5.19 -1.42
CA GLY A 71 -18.83 -6.42 -1.61
C GLY A 71 -17.67 -6.61 -0.63
N TRP A 72 -17.52 -5.74 0.37
CA TRP A 72 -16.53 -5.85 1.43
C TRP A 72 -17.17 -5.45 2.76
N ASP A 73 -16.94 -6.25 3.81
CA ASP A 73 -17.49 -6.06 5.15
C ASP A 73 -16.47 -5.46 6.15
N GLY A 74 -15.27 -5.13 5.68
CA GLY A 74 -14.22 -4.50 6.47
C GLY A 74 -14.39 -2.99 6.67
N THR A 75 -13.38 -2.39 7.30
CA THR A 75 -13.31 -0.96 7.60
C THR A 75 -12.10 -0.33 6.93
N TYR A 76 -12.21 0.93 6.50
CA TYR A 76 -11.06 1.68 6.01
C TYR A 76 -10.92 3.03 6.71
N ASP A 77 -9.69 3.37 7.09
CA ASP A 77 -9.36 4.59 7.81
C ASP A 77 -8.14 5.28 7.22
N HIS A 78 -8.04 6.59 7.50
CA HIS A 78 -6.86 7.40 7.24
C HIS A 78 -6.30 7.87 8.58
N LEU A 79 -5.16 7.34 8.97
CA LEU A 79 -4.51 7.61 10.26
C LEU A 79 -3.14 8.25 10.04
N HIS A 80 -2.69 9.03 11.02
CA HIS A 80 -1.32 9.52 11.06
C HIS A 80 -0.36 8.44 11.56
N ASP A 81 0.94 8.64 11.29
CA ASP A 81 2.04 7.78 11.69
C ASP A 81 2.11 7.46 13.21
N HIS A 82 1.71 8.40 14.05
CA HIS A 82 1.65 8.23 15.51
C HIS A 82 0.38 7.52 16.00
N GLU A 83 -0.65 7.40 15.14
CA GLU A 83 -1.91 6.72 15.44
C GLU A 83 -1.85 5.24 15.04
N GLU A 84 -1.15 4.90 13.95
CA GLU A 84 -0.92 3.51 13.53
C GLU A 84 0.57 3.27 13.17
N PRO A 85 1.37 2.73 14.11
CA PRO A 85 2.80 2.54 13.93
C PRO A 85 3.23 1.59 12.82
N LEU A 86 2.34 0.83 12.16
CA LEU A 86 2.72 0.01 11.01
C LEU A 86 2.70 0.77 9.68
N LEU A 87 2.16 1.99 9.63
CA LEU A 87 2.04 2.76 8.39
C LEU A 87 3.40 3.05 7.71
N TRP A 88 4.48 3.18 8.48
CA TRP A 88 5.82 3.42 7.92
C TRP A 88 6.34 2.25 7.07
N LEU A 89 5.79 1.04 7.23
CA LEU A 89 6.26 -0.16 6.53
C LEU A 89 6.07 -0.04 5.01
N ALA A 90 4.93 0.48 4.58
CA ALA A 90 4.63 0.67 3.16
C ALA A 90 5.63 1.63 2.50
N ASP A 91 5.92 2.76 3.16
CA ASP A 91 6.89 3.74 2.68
C ASP A 91 8.31 3.19 2.67
N ALA A 92 8.67 2.40 3.69
CA ALA A 92 9.96 1.74 3.77
C ALA A 92 10.22 0.83 2.57
N VAL A 93 9.25 -0.04 2.27
CA VAL A 93 9.35 -1.00 1.18
C VAL A 93 9.30 -0.28 -0.18
N SER A 94 8.40 0.68 -0.36
CA SER A 94 8.31 1.49 -1.57
C SER A 94 9.61 2.24 -1.87
N TRP A 95 10.25 2.81 -0.83
CA TRP A 95 11.54 3.48 -0.96
C TRP A 95 12.64 2.51 -1.39
N CYS A 96 12.75 1.35 -0.73
CA CYS A 96 13.75 0.33 -1.08
C CYS A 96 13.57 -0.17 -2.52
N TRP A 97 12.33 -0.43 -2.92
CA TRP A 97 11.99 -0.85 -4.27
C TRP A 97 12.40 0.18 -5.31
N ASN A 98 12.04 1.45 -5.11
CA ASN A 98 12.34 2.54 -6.04
C ASN A 98 13.84 2.90 -6.05
N LYS A 99 14.53 2.79 -4.91
CA LYS A 99 15.96 3.09 -4.82
C LYS A 99 16.81 2.08 -5.61
N GLY A 100 16.39 0.82 -5.65
CA GLY A 100 17.04 -0.23 -6.44
C GLY A 100 18.39 -0.71 -5.87
N GLY A 101 19.11 -1.51 -6.67
CA GLY A 101 20.39 -2.12 -6.30
C GLY A 101 20.31 -2.89 -4.98
N GLN A 102 21.31 -2.70 -4.12
CA GLN A 102 21.39 -3.34 -2.81
C GLN A 102 20.15 -3.13 -1.92
N TRP A 103 19.37 -2.05 -2.13
CA TRP A 103 18.19 -1.76 -1.32
C TRP A 103 16.98 -2.59 -1.73
N ARG A 104 16.85 -2.88 -3.03
CA ARG A 104 15.82 -3.79 -3.54
C ARG A 104 16.21 -5.23 -3.25
N GLU A 105 17.49 -5.58 -3.42
CA GLU A 105 18.03 -6.90 -3.07
C GLU A 105 17.82 -7.23 -1.59
N ALA A 106 17.90 -6.24 -0.70
CA ALA A 106 17.64 -6.44 0.72
C ALA A 106 16.19 -6.85 1.06
N LEU A 107 15.24 -6.69 0.13
CA LEU A 107 13.85 -7.17 0.29
C LEU A 107 13.66 -8.62 -0.16
N ALA A 108 14.70 -9.33 -0.61
CA ALA A 108 14.56 -10.66 -1.20
C ALA A 108 13.89 -11.72 -0.29
N GLY A 109 13.91 -11.52 1.04
CA GLY A 109 13.22 -12.40 1.99
C GLY A 109 11.74 -12.07 2.22
N VAL A 110 11.24 -10.96 1.67
CA VAL A 110 9.83 -10.56 1.77
C VAL A 110 9.07 -11.12 0.56
N THR A 111 7.88 -11.70 0.79
CA THR A 111 6.95 -12.00 -0.30
C THR A 111 6.44 -10.69 -0.87
N LEU A 112 6.95 -10.30 -2.04
CA LEU A 112 6.66 -9.04 -2.70
C LEU A 112 6.19 -9.27 -4.13
N ASP A 113 4.95 -8.87 -4.41
CA ASP A 113 4.37 -8.88 -5.76
C ASP A 113 4.31 -7.45 -6.31
N VAL A 114 4.64 -7.28 -7.60
CA VAL A 114 4.46 -6.00 -8.30
C VAL A 114 3.32 -6.10 -9.27
N ILE A 115 2.33 -5.24 -9.08
CA ILE A 115 1.10 -5.19 -9.85
C ILE A 115 1.17 -3.96 -10.75
N GLU A 116 1.52 -4.20 -12.02
CA GLU A 116 1.58 -3.15 -13.03
C GLU A 116 0.16 -2.86 -13.54
N LEU A 117 -0.29 -1.62 -13.32
CA LEU A 117 -1.59 -1.13 -13.76
C LEU A 117 -1.44 -0.49 -15.14
N GLY A 118 -2.21 -1.00 -16.09
CA GLY A 118 -2.28 -0.45 -17.46
C GLY A 118 -2.72 1.01 -17.51
N ASP A 119 -2.44 1.62 -18.66
CA ASP A 119 -2.86 2.99 -18.99
C ASP A 119 -4.34 3.10 -19.35
#